data_AF-A0A9D8C1F6-F1
#
_entry.id   AF-A0A9D8C1F6-F1
#
_cell.length_a   1.000
_cell.length_b   1.000
_cell.length_c   1.000
_cell.angle_alpha   90.00
_cell.angle_beta   90.00
_cell.angle_gamma   90.00
#
_symmetry.space_group_name_H-M   'P 1'
#
loop_
_entity.id
_entity.type
_entity.pdbx_description
1 polymer ?
#
loop_
_entity_poly.entity_id
_entity_poly.type
_entity_poly.pdbx_seq_one_letter_code
_entity_poly.pdbx_strand_id
1 'polypeptide(L)'
;MKLTKRQLIASIACTAAAISISSAQAQNKWDLASAYAAGNFHTKLLGEFASEVDKASQGKLKITVHANASLFKAPEIKRAVQG
;
A
#
# COMPACT_ATOMS: atom_id res chain seq x y z
N MET A 1 -4.05 -50.48 10.77
CA MET A 1 -4.19 -49.88 9.42
C MET A 1 -2.80 -49.60 8.85
N LYS A 2 -2.41 -50.23 7.72
CA LYS A 2 -1.14 -49.93 7.04
C LYS A 2 -1.42 -48.88 5.97
N LEU A 3 -0.97 -47.64 6.18
CA LEU A 3 -1.07 -46.59 5.15
C LEU A 3 -0.13 -46.92 3.99
N THR A 4 -0.68 -46.92 2.77
CA THR A 4 0.09 -47.22 1.56
C THR A 4 0.87 -45.98 1.08
N LYS A 5 2.01 -46.18 0.41
CA LYS A 5 2.89 -45.08 -0.06
C LYS A 5 2.15 -44.05 -0.92
N ARG A 6 1.11 -44.45 -1.64
CA ARG A 6 0.21 -43.55 -2.40
C ARG A 6 -0.60 -42.60 -1.52
N GLN A 7 -1.04 -43.06 -0.35
CA GLN A 7 -1.78 -42.23 0.62
C GLN A 7 -0.84 -41.22 1.30
N LEU A 8 0.42 -41.60 1.56
CA LEU A 8 1.46 -40.70 2.04
C LEU A 8 1.80 -39.58 1.03
N ILE A 9 1.91 -39.91 -0.25
CA ILE A 9 2.18 -38.92 -1.32
C ILE A 9 1.00 -37.96 -1.49
N ALA A 10 -0.24 -38.47 -1.45
CA ALA A 10 -1.44 -37.65 -1.56
C ALA A 10 -1.61 -36.66 -0.38
N SER A 11 -1.27 -37.08 0.85
CA SER A 11 -1.31 -36.20 2.02
C SER A 11 -0.25 -35.09 1.97
N ILE A 12 0.95 -35.37 1.46
CA ILE A 12 2.00 -34.35 1.27
C ILE A 12 1.59 -33.32 0.21
N ALA A 13 0.98 -33.76 -0.89
CA ALA A 13 0.49 -32.88 -1.95
C ALA A 13 -0.63 -31.92 -1.48
N CYS A 14 -1.58 -32.42 -0.66
CA CYS A 14 -2.63 -31.56 -0.06
C CYS A 14 -2.07 -30.53 0.93
N THR A 15 -1.01 -30.85 1.65
CA THR A 15 -0.42 -29.91 2.63
C THR A 15 0.40 -28.81 1.94
N ALA A 16 1.03 -29.13 0.80
CA ALA A 16 1.76 -28.14 0.00
C ALA A 16 0.84 -27.10 -0.68
N ALA A 17 -0.36 -27.51 -1.12
CA ALA A 17 -1.33 -26.60 -1.75
C ALA A 17 -1.97 -25.61 -0.76
N ALA A 18 -1.98 -25.92 0.54
CA ALA A 18 -2.55 -25.04 1.58
C ALA A 18 -1.64 -23.84 1.93
N ILE A 19 -0.34 -23.91 1.62
CA ILE A 19 0.64 -22.86 1.94
C ILE A 19 0.68 -21.77 0.85
N SER A 20 0.14 -22.05 -0.35
CA SER A 20 0.17 -21.13 -1.50
C SER A 20 -0.91 -20.04 -1.51
N ILE A 21 -1.73 -19.90 -0.46
CA ILE A 21 -2.64 -18.75 -0.33
C ILE A 21 -1.83 -17.54 0.18
N SER A 22 -0.90 -17.08 -0.64
CA SER A 22 -0.31 -15.76 -0.47
C SER A 22 -1.40 -14.76 -0.81
N SER A 23 -1.97 -14.11 0.21
CA SER A 23 -2.87 -13.00 0.00
C SER A 23 -2.13 -11.94 -0.81
N ALA A 24 -2.58 -11.72 -2.05
CA ALA A 24 -2.09 -10.61 -2.85
C ALA A 24 -2.44 -9.31 -2.12
N GLN A 25 -1.49 -8.79 -1.34
CA GLN A 25 -1.58 -7.48 -0.71
C GLN A 25 -1.38 -6.45 -1.81
N ALA A 26 -2.45 -6.03 -2.47
CA ALA A 26 -2.39 -4.86 -3.34
C ALA A 26 -1.90 -3.67 -2.49
N GLN A 27 -0.75 -3.10 -2.83
CA GLN A 27 -0.27 -1.90 -2.16
C GLN A 27 -1.21 -0.76 -2.52
N ASN A 28 -1.94 -0.25 -1.54
CA ASN A 28 -2.76 0.93 -1.72
C ASN A 28 -1.81 2.13 -1.80
N LYS A 29 -1.71 2.73 -2.99
CA LYS A 29 -0.89 3.91 -3.25
C LYS A 29 -1.79 5.13 -3.36
N TRP A 30 -1.53 6.15 -2.56
CA TRP A 30 -2.25 7.41 -2.59
C TRP A 30 -1.30 8.54 -3.02
N ASP A 31 -1.76 9.36 -3.96
CA ASP A 31 -1.06 10.58 -4.38
C ASP A 31 -1.66 11.78 -3.69
N LEU A 32 -0.84 12.49 -2.91
CA LEU A 32 -1.26 13.64 -2.11
C LEU A 32 -0.69 14.91 -2.73
N ALA A 33 -1.57 15.72 -3.35
CA ALA A 33 -1.19 17.00 -3.93
C ALA A 33 -1.10 18.11 -2.87
N SER A 34 -0.02 18.89 -2.91
CA SER A 34 0.16 20.10 -2.11
C SER A 34 0.42 21.30 -3.03
N ALA A 35 -0.34 22.37 -2.81
CA ALA A 35 -0.16 23.64 -3.52
C ALA A 35 1.11 24.41 -3.07
N TYR A 36 1.67 24.06 -1.91
CA TYR A 36 2.80 24.76 -1.31
C TYR A 36 4.14 24.14 -1.70
N ALA A 37 5.21 24.94 -1.60
CA ALA A 37 6.56 24.47 -1.88
C ALA A 37 7.06 23.47 -0.82
N ALA A 38 7.98 22.59 -1.21
CA ALA A 38 8.54 21.55 -0.34
C ALA A 38 9.16 22.09 0.97
N GLY A 39 9.66 23.34 0.97
CA GLY A 39 10.20 23.99 2.16
C GLY A 39 9.14 24.54 3.13
N ASN A 40 7.88 24.64 2.71
CA ASN A 40 6.78 25.14 3.53
C ASN A 40 6.39 24.15 4.62
N PHE A 41 6.01 24.64 5.80
CA PHE A 41 5.63 23.80 6.94
C PHE A 41 4.47 22.85 6.62
N HIS A 42 3.50 23.26 5.79
CA HIS A 42 2.41 22.39 5.36
C HIS A 42 2.93 21.15 4.63
N THR A 43 3.84 21.34 3.68
CA THR A 43 4.38 20.22 2.89
C THR A 43 5.29 19.33 3.72
N LYS A 44 6.01 19.89 4.70
CA LYS A 44 6.79 19.10 5.67
C LYS A 44 5.89 18.20 6.53
N LEU A 45 4.83 18.76 7.11
CA LEU A 45 3.86 18.00 7.90
C LEU A 45 3.17 16.89 7.08
N LEU A 46 2.90 17.14 5.79
CA LEU A 46 2.36 16.12 4.90
C LEU A 46 3.34 14.96 4.65
N GLY A 47 4.64 15.26 4.56
CA GLY A 47 5.67 14.23 4.45
C GLY A 47 5.81 13.40 5.73
N GLU A 48 5.74 14.05 6.89
CA GLU A 48 5.72 13.38 8.20
C GLU A 48 4.49 12.47 8.32
N PHE A 49 3.31 12.99 7.99
CA PHE A 49 2.06 12.21 7.94
C PHE A 49 2.18 10.99 7.03
N ALA A 50 2.73 11.15 5.82
CA ALA A 50 2.94 10.03 4.90
C ALA A 50 3.85 8.94 5.51
N SER A 51 4.89 9.34 6.24
CA SER A 51 5.79 8.41 6.93
C SER A 51 5.12 7.70 8.10
N GLU A 52 4.31 8.42 8.90
CA GLU A 52 3.55 7.84 10.01
C GLU A 52 2.50 6.84 9.51
N VAL A 53 1.80 7.16 8.42
CA VAL A 53 0.84 6.25 7.79
C VAL A 53 1.51 5.00 7.25
N ASP A 54 2.69 5.14 6.63
CA ASP A 54 3.46 3.98 6.16
C ASP A 54 3.81 3.02 7.31
N LYS A 55 4.30 3.59 8.42
CA LYS A 55 4.61 2.82 9.64
C LYS A 55 3.37 2.19 10.26
N ALA A 56 2.30 2.96 10.44
CA ALA A 56 1.06 2.50 11.06
C ALA A 56 0.36 1.43 10.21
N SER A 57 0.44 1.54 8.89
CA SER A 57 -0.14 0.57 7.96
C SER A 57 0.77 -0.63 7.68
N GLN A 58 1.98 -0.68 8.25
CA GLN A 58 2.98 -1.72 7.97
C GLN A 58 3.28 -1.85 6.47
N GLY A 59 3.36 -0.73 5.76
CA GLY A 59 3.61 -0.70 4.32
C GLY A 59 2.42 -1.05 3.42
N LYS A 60 1.23 -1.28 4.00
CA LYS A 60 0.00 -1.56 3.25
C LYS A 60 -0.55 -0.32 2.54
N LEU A 61 -0.31 0.87 3.10
CA LEU A 61 -0.67 2.16 2.50
C LEU A 61 0.59 3.01 2.30
N LYS A 62 0.88 3.34 1.04
CA LYS A 62 1.98 4.22 0.66
C LYS A 62 1.42 5.55 0.17
N ILE A 63 1.84 6.65 0.78
CA ILE A 63 1.43 7.99 0.37
C ILE A 63 2.62 8.70 -0.29
N THR A 64 2.43 9.21 -1.50
CA THR A 64 3.40 10.03 -2.22
C THR A 64 2.97 11.49 -2.17
N VAL A 65 3.80 12.37 -1.59
CA VAL A 65 3.50 13.80 -1.50
C VAL A 65 4.07 14.55 -2.70
N HIS A 66 3.20 15.23 -3.44
CA HIS A 66 3.51 16.02 -4.63
C HIS A 66 3.44 17.51 -4.29
N ALA A 67 4.60 18.15 -4.11
CA ALA A 67 4.72 19.55 -3.72
C ALA A 67 4.65 20.52 -4.91
N ASN A 68 4.64 21.83 -4.63
CA ASN A 68 4.72 22.90 -5.63
C ASN A 68 3.61 22.87 -6.69
N ALA A 69 2.42 22.33 -6.36
CA ALA A 69 1.35 22.12 -7.33
C ALA A 69 1.81 21.29 -8.56
N SER A 70 2.73 20.33 -8.36
CA SER A 70 3.28 19.50 -9.44
C SER A 70 2.26 18.54 -10.04
N LEU A 71 1.29 18.09 -9.23
CA LEU A 71 0.25 17.16 -9.66
C LEU A 71 -1.01 17.88 -10.14
N PHE A 72 -1.47 18.88 -9.38
CA PHE A 72 -2.65 19.70 -9.71
C PHE A 72 -2.41 21.15 -9.30
N LYS A 73 -2.95 22.12 -10.04
CA LYS A 73 -2.97 23.52 -9.61
C LYS A 73 -3.87 23.67 -8.39
N ALA A 74 -3.54 24.62 -7.50
CA ALA A 74 -4.28 24.86 -6.25
C ALA A 74 -5.83 24.85 -6.38
N PRO A 75 -6.46 25.52 -7.37
CA PRO A 75 -7.93 25.48 -7.51
C PRO A 75 -8.48 24.12 -7.97
N GLU A 76 -7.66 23.29 -8.59
CA GLU A 76 -8.05 21.99 -9.17
C GLU A 76 -7.96 20.86 -8.15
N ILE A 77 -7.15 21.01 -7.10
CA ILE A 77 -6.94 19.98 -6.06
C ILE A 77 -8.28 19.52 -5.47
N LYS A 78 -9.21 20.45 -5.17
CA LYS A 78 -10.52 20.09 -4.62
C LYS A 78 -11.32 19.20 -5.58
N ARG A 79 -11.28 19.49 -6.88
CA ARG A 79 -11.98 18.69 -7.89
C ARG A 79 -11.35 17.31 -8.03
N ALA A 80 -10.03 17.23 -8.04
CA ALA A 80 -9.30 15.96 -8.11
C ALA A 80 -9.59 15.02 -6.92
N VAL A 81 -9.82 15.56 -5.73
CA VAL A 81 -10.17 14.77 -4.53
C VAL A 81 -11.64 14.32 -4.52
N GLN A 82 -12.53 15.05 -5.20
CA GLN A 82 -13.97 14.75 -5.23
C GLN A 82 -14.38 13.75 -6.32
N GLY A 83 -13.46 13.41 -7.23
CA GLY A 83 -13.70 12.51 -8.35
C GLY A 83 -13.63 11.04 -8.01
#